data_AF-A0A8E2JWS4-F1
#
_entry.id   AF-A0A8E2JWS4-F1
#
_cell.length_a   1.000
_cell.length_b   1.000
_cell.length_c   1.000
_cell.angle_alpha   90.00
_cell.angle_beta   90.00
_cell.angle_gamma   90.00
#
_symmetry.space_group_name_H-M   'P 1'
#
loop_
_entity.id
_entity.type
_entity.pdbx_description
1 polymer ?
#
loop_
_entity_poly.entity_id
_entity_poly.type
_entity_poly.pdbx_seq_one_letter_code
_entity_poly.pdbx_strand_id
1 'polypeptide(L)'
;MKATILQSTLLLSLASVAFSSPLSYDNGYGHTTKVSSDQSCGGANGYTCAGSQWGNCCSTRGHCGNTADYCKAGCQSKYGKCGDSEIVKPKPSYEQTPGYGKPSGPPVSKNGHCGKMNGHTCIGSVFGQCCSQRGNWLRKVR
;
A
#
# COMPACT_ATOMS: atom_id res chain seq x y z
N MET A 1 -4.14 -81.83 -10.78
CA MET A 1 -5.49 -81.52 -11.31
C MET A 1 -6.29 -80.81 -10.21
N LYS A 2 -6.87 -79.64 -10.52
CA LYS A 2 -7.76 -78.75 -9.71
C LYS A 2 -7.03 -77.89 -8.64
N ALA A 3 -6.78 -76.56 -8.76
CA ALA A 3 -7.66 -75.37 -8.87
C ALA A 3 -8.68 -75.30 -7.71
N THR A 4 -8.85 -74.27 -6.86
CA THR A 4 -8.88 -72.78 -6.95
C THR A 4 -8.94 -72.28 -5.46
N ILE A 5 -8.66 -71.05 -4.99
CA ILE A 5 -9.51 -69.82 -4.91
C ILE A 5 -8.73 -68.77 -4.07
N LEU A 6 -8.74 -67.51 -4.52
CA LEU A 6 -8.37 -66.28 -3.80
C LEU A 6 -9.34 -65.94 -2.65
N GLN A 7 -8.86 -65.71 -1.41
CA GLN A 7 -9.45 -64.77 -0.41
C GLN A 7 -8.32 -64.34 0.58
N SER A 8 -7.77 -63.13 0.47
CA SER A 8 -8.18 -61.93 1.22
C SER A 8 -8.16 -62.09 2.75
N THR A 9 -7.08 -61.65 3.40
CA THR A 9 -7.13 -61.08 4.77
C THR A 9 -6.02 -60.05 4.95
N LEU A 10 -6.41 -58.81 4.73
CA LEU A 10 -5.71 -57.58 5.10
C LEU A 10 -5.66 -57.50 6.64
N LEU A 11 -4.49 -57.69 7.26
CA LEU A 11 -4.28 -57.47 8.70
C LEU A 11 -3.06 -56.60 8.98
N LEU A 12 -3.36 -55.32 9.21
CA LEU A 12 -2.80 -54.38 10.19
C LEU A 12 -1.36 -54.55 10.69
N SER A 13 -0.51 -53.57 10.38
CA SER A 13 0.60 -53.19 11.26
C SER A 13 0.89 -51.68 11.28
N LEU A 14 0.54 -51.12 12.44
CA LEU A 14 1.25 -50.08 13.21
C LEU A 14 1.15 -48.62 12.75
N ALA A 15 0.20 -47.95 13.39
CA ALA A 15 0.08 -46.51 13.53
C ALA A 15 1.37 -45.85 14.04
N SER A 16 1.75 -44.75 13.40
CA SER A 16 2.49 -43.63 14.00
C SER A 16 2.30 -42.38 13.13
N VAL A 17 1.06 -41.99 12.87
CA VAL A 17 0.79 -40.61 12.42
C VAL A 17 0.74 -39.74 13.66
N ALA A 18 1.90 -39.19 14.03
CA ALA A 18 1.97 -38.08 14.96
C ALA A 18 1.28 -36.88 14.29
N PHE A 19 -0.02 -36.71 14.55
CA PHE A 19 -0.69 -35.43 14.35
C PHE A 19 -0.18 -34.48 15.42
N SER A 20 1.01 -33.93 15.20
CA SER A 20 1.42 -32.67 15.81
C SER A 20 0.53 -31.58 15.22
N SER A 21 -0.74 -31.55 15.62
CA SER A 21 -1.57 -30.37 15.45
C SER A 21 -1.04 -29.36 16.47
N PRO A 22 -0.35 -28.28 16.05
CA PRO A 22 -0.13 -27.18 16.98
C PRO A 22 -1.52 -26.73 17.43
N LEU A 23 -1.68 -26.65 18.75
CA LEU A 23 -2.85 -26.09 19.41
C LEU A 23 -3.26 -24.82 18.67
N SER A 24 -4.49 -24.83 18.15
CA SER A 24 -5.19 -23.63 17.75
C SER A 24 -5.30 -22.73 18.96
N TYR A 25 -4.39 -21.76 19.08
CA TYR A 25 -4.66 -20.57 19.86
C TYR A 25 -5.47 -19.65 18.96
N ASP A 26 -6.79 -19.81 19.03
CA ASP A 26 -7.73 -18.83 18.47
C ASP A 26 -7.40 -17.47 19.05
N ASN A 27 -7.28 -16.48 18.18
CA ASN A 27 -7.95 -15.22 18.42
C ASN A 27 -8.38 -14.63 17.08
N GLY A 28 -9.47 -15.17 16.55
CA GLY A 28 -10.38 -14.45 15.67
C GLY A 28 -10.08 -14.56 14.19
N TYR A 29 -10.87 -15.39 13.51
CA TYR A 29 -11.30 -15.19 12.12
C TYR A 29 -10.26 -14.51 11.21
N GLY A 30 -9.23 -15.27 10.84
CA GLY A 30 -8.36 -14.95 9.72
C GLY A 30 -9.13 -15.05 8.42
N HIS A 31 -10.07 -14.13 8.18
CA HIS A 31 -10.44 -13.78 6.83
C HIS A 31 -9.13 -13.29 6.19
N THR A 32 -8.65 -14.00 5.17
CA THR A 32 -7.51 -13.57 4.35
C THR A 32 -7.93 -12.32 3.57
N THR A 33 -8.12 -11.22 4.28
CA THR A 33 -8.48 -9.92 3.73
C THR A 33 -7.33 -9.50 2.85
N LYS A 34 -7.60 -9.36 1.55
CA LYS A 34 -6.61 -8.90 0.60
C LYS A 34 -6.21 -7.47 0.99
N VAL A 35 -4.93 -7.13 0.85
CA VAL A 35 -4.50 -5.73 1.04
C VAL A 35 -5.27 -4.88 0.04
N SER A 36 -5.88 -3.81 0.55
CA SER A 36 -6.63 -2.86 -0.26
C SER A 36 -5.78 -2.41 -1.44
N SER A 37 -6.39 -2.31 -2.61
CA SER A 37 -5.79 -1.76 -3.84
C SER A 37 -6.58 -0.56 -4.40
N ASP A 38 -7.62 -0.13 -3.69
CA ASP A 38 -8.57 0.91 -4.10
C ASP A 38 -8.99 1.81 -2.93
N GLN A 39 -8.21 1.83 -1.84
CA GLN A 39 -8.50 2.52 -0.58
C GLN A 39 -9.67 1.96 0.23
N SER A 40 -10.44 0.99 -0.25
CA SER A 40 -11.56 0.42 0.51
C SER A 40 -11.09 -0.64 1.52
N CYS A 41 -11.82 -0.79 2.63
CA CYS A 41 -11.57 -1.78 3.67
C CYS A 41 -12.87 -2.20 4.37
N GLY A 42 -12.80 -3.22 5.22
CA GLY A 42 -13.97 -3.70 5.96
C GLY A 42 -14.54 -4.98 5.38
N GLY A 43 -15.39 -5.65 6.15
CA GLY A 43 -15.93 -6.96 5.79
C GLY A 43 -16.80 -6.95 4.54
N ALA A 44 -17.50 -5.84 4.30
CA ALA A 44 -18.29 -5.66 3.08
C ALA A 44 -17.42 -5.61 1.81
N ASN A 45 -16.20 -5.09 1.92
CA ASN A 45 -15.27 -4.95 0.79
C ASN A 45 -14.25 -6.11 0.73
N GLY A 46 -14.10 -6.89 1.80
CA GLY A 46 -13.13 -8.00 1.86
C GLY A 46 -11.66 -7.56 1.91
N TYR A 47 -11.39 -6.28 2.20
CA TYR A 47 -10.05 -5.71 2.18
C TYR A 47 -9.55 -5.26 3.55
N THR A 48 -8.22 -5.28 3.71
CA THR A 48 -7.49 -4.73 4.86
C THR A 48 -6.58 -3.59 4.46
N CYS A 49 -6.41 -2.64 5.38
CA CYS A 49 -5.47 -1.53 5.24
C CYS A 49 -4.05 -1.90 5.68
N ALA A 50 -3.85 -3.02 6.37
CA ALA A 50 -2.53 -3.43 6.81
C ALA A 50 -1.59 -3.62 5.61
N GLY A 51 -0.51 -2.83 5.54
CA GLY A 51 0.44 -2.84 4.43
C GLY A 51 -0.03 -2.08 3.18
N SER A 52 -1.12 -1.32 3.29
CA SER A 52 -1.67 -0.56 2.17
C SER A 52 -0.99 0.81 2.01
N GLN A 53 -0.86 1.26 0.76
CA GLN A 53 -0.25 2.55 0.40
C GLN A 53 -1.04 3.77 0.88
N TRP A 54 -2.34 3.61 1.19
CA TRP A 54 -3.17 4.68 1.76
C TRP A 54 -3.02 4.81 3.27
N GLY A 55 -2.35 3.87 3.94
CA GLY A 55 -2.19 3.82 5.39
C GLY A 55 -2.78 2.56 6.01
N ASN A 56 -2.44 2.31 7.27
CA ASN A 56 -2.72 1.04 7.94
C ASN A 56 -4.08 0.98 8.64
N CYS A 57 -4.81 2.09 8.76
CA CYS A 57 -6.02 2.18 9.57
C CYS A 57 -7.28 2.08 8.70
N CYS A 58 -8.25 1.26 9.10
CA CYS A 58 -9.55 1.17 8.46
C CYS A 58 -10.56 2.01 9.23
N SER A 59 -11.06 3.09 8.64
CA SER A 59 -12.05 3.97 9.26
C SER A 59 -13.42 3.30 9.42
N THR A 60 -14.30 3.86 10.26
CA THR A 60 -15.73 3.48 10.34
C THR A 60 -16.43 3.48 8.98
N ARG A 61 -15.97 4.33 8.07
CA ARG A 61 -16.52 4.52 6.72
C ARG A 61 -16.04 3.49 5.70
N GLY A 62 -15.19 2.54 6.10
CA GLY A 62 -14.68 1.49 5.20
C GLY A 62 -13.59 1.99 4.26
N HIS A 63 -12.81 2.99 4.69
CA HIS A 63 -11.66 3.51 3.92
C HIS A 63 -10.35 3.44 4.69
N CYS A 64 -9.26 3.18 3.97
CA CYS A 64 -7.89 3.17 4.47
C CYS A 64 -7.31 4.57 4.61
N GLY A 65 -6.58 4.79 5.71
CA GLY A 65 -5.87 6.03 5.99
C GLY A 65 -4.83 5.86 7.11
N ASN A 66 -4.16 6.95 7.45
CA ASN A 66 -3.17 7.01 8.54
C ASN A 66 -3.39 8.18 9.52
N THR A 67 -4.39 9.04 9.28
CA THR A 67 -4.68 10.16 10.18
C THR A 67 -5.57 9.74 11.34
N ALA A 68 -5.70 10.63 12.33
CA ALA A 68 -6.55 10.42 13.50
C ALA A 68 -7.98 10.01 13.15
N ASP A 69 -8.56 10.56 12.08
CA ASP A 69 -9.92 10.26 11.62
C ASP A 69 -10.10 8.81 11.15
N TYR A 70 -9.01 8.15 10.75
CA TYR A 70 -9.00 6.75 10.34
C TYR A 70 -8.59 5.82 11.47
N CYS A 71 -7.66 6.24 12.32
CA CYS A 71 -7.00 5.36 13.29
C CYS A 71 -7.58 5.44 14.72
N LYS A 72 -8.33 6.49 15.06
CA LYS A 72 -8.89 6.69 16.41
C LYS A 72 -10.31 6.11 16.52
N ALA A 73 -11.24 6.89 17.06
CA ALA A 73 -12.57 6.43 17.43
C ALA A 73 -13.28 5.78 16.23
N GLY A 74 -13.71 4.53 16.41
CA GLY A 74 -14.43 3.75 15.41
C GLY A 74 -13.55 3.12 14.31
N CYS A 75 -12.23 3.18 14.42
CA CYS A 75 -11.35 2.38 13.57
C CYS A 75 -11.70 0.87 13.65
N GLN A 76 -11.81 0.22 12.50
CA GLN A 76 -12.15 -1.20 12.38
C GLN A 76 -10.89 -2.07 12.52
N SER A 77 -10.58 -2.48 13.75
CA SER A 77 -9.33 -3.22 14.08
C SER A 77 -9.18 -4.58 13.40
N LYS A 78 -10.29 -5.18 12.94
CA LYS A 78 -10.25 -6.40 12.11
C LYS A 78 -9.67 -6.16 10.71
N TYR A 79 -9.69 -4.91 10.22
CA TYR A 79 -9.31 -4.54 8.86
C TYR A 79 -8.20 -3.47 8.82
N GLY A 80 -7.58 -3.15 9.96
CA GLY A 80 -6.49 -2.19 10.05
C GLY A 80 -5.84 -2.13 11.44
N LYS A 81 -4.77 -1.34 11.57
CA LYS A 81 -4.08 -1.06 12.83
C LYS A 81 -4.68 0.20 13.45
N CYS A 82 -5.40 0.04 14.56
CA CYS A 82 -6.08 1.14 15.27
C CYS A 82 -5.28 1.57 16.49
N GLY A 83 -5.45 2.82 16.93
CA GLY A 83 -4.70 3.39 18.06
C GLY A 83 -3.34 3.94 17.64
N ASP A 84 -2.66 3.24 16.74
CA ASP A 84 -1.49 3.75 16.04
C ASP A 84 -1.96 4.63 14.88
N SER A 85 -2.27 5.90 15.17
CA SER A 85 -1.91 6.92 14.19
C SER A 85 -0.40 6.88 14.14
N GLU A 86 0.17 5.92 13.40
CA GLU A 86 1.51 6.14 12.92
C GLU A 86 1.39 7.41 12.11
N ILE A 87 1.80 8.50 12.76
CA ILE A 87 2.42 9.62 12.09
C ILE A 87 3.74 9.04 11.54
N VAL A 88 3.65 8.05 10.63
CA VAL A 88 4.55 8.00 9.50
C VAL A 88 4.38 9.39 8.95
N LYS A 89 5.34 10.27 9.28
CA LYS A 89 5.32 11.68 8.89
C LYS A 89 4.74 11.72 7.50
N PRO A 90 3.61 12.39 7.26
CA PRO A 90 3.02 12.37 5.95
C PRO A 90 4.13 12.80 5.00
N LYS A 91 4.52 11.90 4.09
CA LYS A 91 4.90 12.36 2.77
C LYS A 91 3.72 13.23 2.37
N PRO A 92 3.88 14.56 2.23
CA PRO A 92 2.74 15.45 2.17
C PRO A 92 1.85 15.02 1.02
N SER A 93 0.63 14.61 1.39
CA SER A 93 -0.48 14.35 0.49
C SER A 93 -0.95 15.69 -0.06
N TYR A 94 -0.29 16.15 -1.12
CA TYR A 94 -0.97 16.97 -2.11
C TYR A 94 -1.36 16.03 -3.26
N GLU A 95 -2.66 15.84 -3.42
CA GLU A 95 -3.34 15.20 -4.55
C GLU A 95 -4.53 16.12 -4.85
N GLN A 96 -4.88 16.59 -6.07
CA GLN A 96 -4.72 16.16 -7.48
C GLN A 96 -4.28 17.37 -8.38
N THR A 97 -3.23 17.33 -9.24
CA THR A 97 -3.12 16.97 -10.70
C THR A 97 -3.82 17.90 -11.73
N PRO A 98 -3.23 18.21 -12.92
CA PRO A 98 -2.77 17.22 -13.92
C PRO A 98 -1.31 17.38 -14.43
N GLY A 99 -0.66 16.24 -14.65
CA GLY A 99 0.47 16.15 -15.59
C GLY A 99 1.80 15.71 -14.99
N TYR A 100 2.09 14.41 -15.13
CA TYR A 100 3.42 13.80 -15.24
C TYR A 100 4.49 14.13 -14.18
N GLY A 101 4.63 13.21 -13.22
CA GLY A 101 5.89 12.82 -12.57
C GLY A 101 6.53 13.88 -11.67
N LYS A 102 6.68 13.59 -10.38
CA LYS A 102 7.59 14.34 -9.50
C LYS A 102 8.99 14.30 -10.12
N PRO A 103 9.53 15.39 -10.71
CA PRO A 103 10.94 15.41 -11.01
C PRO A 103 11.61 15.50 -9.63
N SER A 104 12.58 14.64 -9.37
CA SER A 104 13.54 14.79 -8.28
C SER A 104 14.44 16.01 -8.52
N GLY A 105 13.84 17.17 -8.82
CA GLY A 105 14.50 18.39 -9.27
C GLY A 105 14.01 19.65 -8.54
N PRO A 106 14.73 20.76 -8.72
CA PRO A 106 14.45 22.02 -8.04
C PRO A 106 13.06 22.58 -8.43
N PRO A 107 12.39 23.34 -7.54
CA PRO A 107 11.07 23.93 -7.80
C PRO A 107 11.05 24.86 -9.02
N VAL A 108 9.93 24.94 -9.73
CA VAL A 108 9.77 25.78 -10.92
C VAL A 108 9.97 27.26 -10.56
N SER A 109 10.87 27.93 -11.29
CA SER A 109 11.19 29.35 -11.11
C SER A 109 10.00 30.25 -11.44
N LYS A 110 9.70 31.19 -10.54
CA LYS A 110 8.65 32.22 -10.71
C LYS A 110 9.21 33.61 -11.04
N ASN A 111 10.52 33.79 -10.91
CA ASN A 111 11.21 35.10 -10.95
C ASN A 111 12.26 35.17 -12.06
N GLY A 112 12.23 34.25 -13.02
CA GLY A 112 13.16 34.24 -14.16
C GLY A 112 14.55 33.68 -13.85
N HIS A 113 14.84 33.30 -12.60
CA HIS A 113 16.12 32.72 -12.19
C HIS A 113 15.98 31.20 -12.10
N CYS A 114 16.74 30.44 -12.89
CA CYS A 114 16.72 28.98 -12.85
C CYS A 114 18.15 28.41 -12.90
N GLY A 115 18.28 27.08 -12.81
CA GLY A 115 19.56 26.37 -12.73
C GLY A 115 20.08 26.18 -11.30
N LYS A 116 21.16 25.41 -11.18
CA LYS A 116 21.76 24.97 -9.90
C LYS A 116 22.14 26.13 -8.97
N MET A 117 22.58 27.26 -9.53
CA MET A 117 22.96 28.45 -8.76
C MET A 117 21.76 29.13 -8.08
N ASN A 118 20.56 28.99 -8.65
CA ASN A 118 19.34 29.64 -8.18
C ASN A 118 18.36 28.66 -7.53
N GLY A 119 18.68 27.37 -7.47
CA GLY A 119 17.84 26.35 -6.83
C GLY A 119 16.47 26.17 -7.48
N HIS A 120 16.29 26.57 -8.74
CA HIS A 120 15.01 26.53 -9.45
C HIS A 120 15.12 25.87 -10.83
N THR A 121 14.05 25.23 -11.30
CA THR A 121 13.96 24.69 -12.66
C THR A 121 13.13 25.57 -13.59
N CYS A 122 13.42 25.49 -14.88
CA CYS A 122 12.59 26.05 -15.93
C CYS A 122 11.56 25.03 -16.44
N ILE A 123 11.70 23.74 -16.09
CA ILE A 123 10.82 22.65 -16.52
C ILE A 123 9.42 22.77 -15.91
N GLY A 124 8.37 22.64 -16.72
CA GLY A 124 6.97 22.72 -16.28
C GLY A 124 6.39 24.14 -16.15
N SER A 125 7.12 25.17 -16.60
CA SER A 125 6.62 26.55 -16.59
C SER A 125 5.94 26.95 -17.90
N VAL A 126 4.91 27.81 -17.77
CA VAL A 126 4.13 28.36 -18.89
C VAL A 126 4.92 29.27 -19.80
N PHE A 127 6.03 29.84 -19.31
CA PHE A 127 6.77 30.84 -20.06
C PHE A 127 7.85 30.20 -20.98
N GLY A 128 8.17 28.91 -20.82
CA GLY A 128 9.33 28.25 -21.46
C GLY A 128 10.01 27.20 -20.58
N GLN A 129 10.89 26.39 -21.18
CA GLN A 129 11.52 25.23 -20.53
C GLN A 129 13.06 25.35 -20.42
N CYS A 130 13.65 26.42 -20.96
CA CYS A 130 15.09 26.54 -21.15
C CYS A 130 15.75 27.45 -20.09
N CYS A 131 16.87 26.98 -19.52
CA CYS A 131 17.75 27.72 -18.63
C CYS A 131 19.03 28.10 -19.37
N SER A 132 19.42 29.37 -19.34
CA SER A 132 20.76 29.78 -19.81
C SER A 132 21.85 29.30 -18.86
N GLN A 133 23.09 29.21 -19.35
CA GLN A 133 24.26 28.91 -18.52
C GLN A 133 24.47 29.95 -17.40
N ARG A 134 23.95 31.17 -17.58
CA ARG A 134 23.98 32.27 -16.59
C ARG A 134 22.86 32.20 -15.56
N GLY A 135 22.03 31.15 -15.60
CA GLY A 135 20.95 30.97 -14.63
C GLY A 135 19.71 31.82 -14.90
N ASN A 136 19.59 32.40 -16.09
CA ASN A 136 18.40 33.14 -16.51
C ASN A 136 17.52 32.32 -17.45
N TRP A 137 16.23 32.53 -17.33
CA TRP A 137 15.17 32.06 -18.20
C TRP A 137 15.40 32.42 -19.68
N LEU A 138 15.33 31.44 -20.57
CA LEU A 138 15.30 31.67 -22.00
C LEU A 138 13.86 31.64 -22.48
N ARG A 139 13.30 32.81 -22.78
CA ARG A 139 12.00 32.91 -23.46
C ARG A 139 12.13 32.24 -24.83
N LYS A 140 11.14 31.45 -25.24
CA LYS A 140 11.06 30.98 -26.63
C LYS A 140 11.06 32.23 -27.52
N VAL A 141 12.11 32.43 -28.29
CA VAL A 141 12.07 33.29 -29.46
C VAL A 141 11.00 32.69 -30.36
N ARG A 142 9.97 33.49 -30.67
CA ARG A 142 8.88 33.08 -31.58
C ARG A 142 9.44 32.83 -32.97
#